data_AF-A0A2R7L5T9-F1
#
_entry.id   AF-A0A2R7L5T9-F1
#
_cell.length_a   1.000
_cell.length_b   1.000
_cell.length_c   1.000
_cell.angle_alpha   90.00
_cell.angle_beta   90.00
_cell.angle_gamma   90.00
#
_symmetry.space_group_name_H-M   'P 1'
#
loop_
_entity.id
_entity.type
_entity.pdbx_description
1 polymer ?
#
loop_
_entity_poly.entity_id
_entity_poly.type
_entity_poly.pdbx_seq_one_letter_code
_entity_poly.pdbx_strand_id
1 'polypeptide(L)'
;MEVYQNKVEHYSKVFSRINKRYNSISLLRLLSVFLCLFLMFYYIKTSEILYVVFAFLSFVGFIILMRIHSKLSFQKELTTAILRMNQNEITYLKREKIPFENGIEFNDFHHPYAYDLDVFGDHSLFQNINRTATFIGKKTLANQLLKLLPNEAILENQEAINELKTKIDWRQDFLALAMISND
;
A
#
# COMPACT_ATOMS: atom_id res chain seq x y z
N MET A 1 -19.29 8.98 5.10
CA MET A 1 -18.36 9.94 4.46
C MET A 1 -17.38 10.53 5.47
N GLU A 2 -17.87 11.01 6.62
CA GLU A 2 -17.04 11.60 7.69
C GLU A 2 -15.88 10.69 8.15
N VAL A 3 -16.12 9.37 8.32
CA VAL A 3 -15.08 8.40 8.71
C VAL A 3 -13.87 8.41 7.78
N TYR A 4 -14.09 8.48 6.46
CA TYR A 4 -13.00 8.51 5.48
C TYR A 4 -12.28 9.86 5.47
N GLN A 5 -12.99 10.96 5.68
CA GLN A 5 -12.39 12.29 5.78
C GLN A 5 -11.48 12.41 7.01
N ASN A 6 -11.95 11.95 8.17
CA ASN A 6 -11.18 11.92 9.41
C ASN A 6 -9.91 11.05 9.26
N LYS A 7 -10.02 9.92 8.56
CA LYS A 7 -8.87 9.07 8.23
C LYS A 7 -7.88 9.77 7.29
N VAL A 8 -8.35 10.43 6.23
CA VAL A 8 -7.47 11.21 5.34
C VAL A 8 -6.71 12.27 6.14
N GLU A 9 -7.38 13.01 7.01
CA GLU A 9 -6.73 14.03 7.84
C GLU A 9 -5.68 13.40 8.77
N HIS A 10 -6.04 12.32 9.47
CA HIS A 10 -5.16 11.61 10.39
C HIS A 10 -3.91 11.08 9.67
N TYR A 11 -4.11 10.28 8.61
CA TYR A 11 -2.99 9.66 7.89
C TYR A 11 -2.18 10.68 7.09
N SER A 12 -2.72 11.84 6.74
CA SER A 12 -1.93 12.93 6.12
C SER A 12 -0.93 13.51 7.13
N LYS A 13 -1.35 13.70 8.39
CA LYS A 13 -0.44 14.11 9.47
C LYS A 13 0.62 13.05 9.73
N VAL A 14 0.24 11.77 9.79
CA VAL A 14 1.17 10.63 9.95
C VAL A 14 2.18 10.59 8.81
N PHE A 15 1.71 10.67 7.56
CA PHE A 15 2.55 10.69 6.36
C PHE A 15 3.57 11.83 6.40
N SER A 16 3.15 13.05 6.75
CA SER A 16 4.05 14.20 6.82
C SER A 16 5.19 13.98 7.83
N ARG A 17 4.89 13.35 8.98
CA ARG A 17 5.87 13.02 10.02
C ARG A 17 6.85 11.95 9.56
N ILE A 18 6.34 10.88 8.93
CA ILE A 18 7.17 9.80 8.37
C ILE A 18 8.06 10.36 7.25
N ASN A 19 7.52 11.17 6.35
CA ASN A 19 8.25 11.71 5.20
C ASN A 19 9.37 12.67 5.63
N LYS A 20 9.15 13.49 6.67
CA LYS A 20 10.22 14.31 7.27
C LYS A 20 11.36 13.44 7.81
N ARG A 21 11.05 12.42 8.60
CA ARG A 21 12.05 11.47 9.13
C ARG A 21 12.78 10.71 8.03
N TYR A 22 12.04 10.24 7.02
CA TYR A 22 12.58 9.55 5.85
C TYR A 22 13.62 10.42 5.13
N ASN A 23 13.29 11.68 4.85
CA ASN A 23 14.20 12.61 4.19
C ASN A 23 15.45 12.91 5.04
N SER A 24 15.29 13.13 6.34
CA SER A 24 16.43 13.34 7.25
C SER A 24 17.36 12.12 7.29
N ILE A 25 16.83 10.91 7.37
CA ILE A 25 17.63 9.67 7.38
C ILE A 25 18.29 9.46 6.01
N SER A 26 17.62 9.76 4.90
CA SER A 26 18.20 9.70 3.56
C SER A 26 19.42 10.62 3.42
N LEU A 27 19.33 11.86 3.96
CA LEU A 27 20.44 12.81 3.98
C LEU A 27 21.57 12.34 4.89
N LEU A 28 21.27 11.88 6.12
CA LEU A 28 22.28 11.37 7.05
C LEU A 28 23.05 10.17 6.46
N ARG A 29 22.36 9.28 5.75
CA ARG A 29 22.98 8.17 5.05
C ARG A 29 23.97 8.68 4.01
N LEU A 30 23.58 9.66 3.18
CA LEU A 30 24.48 10.25 2.19
C LEU A 30 25.71 10.90 2.84
N LEU A 31 25.52 11.69 3.89
CA LEU A 31 26.62 12.31 4.63
C LEU A 31 27.56 11.27 5.26
N SER A 32 27.04 10.15 5.76
CA SER A 32 27.87 9.09 6.34
C SER A 32 28.80 8.43 5.31
N VAL A 33 28.37 8.33 4.04
CA VAL A 33 29.25 7.84 2.96
C VAL A 33 30.39 8.81 2.71
N PHE A 34 30.10 10.11 2.60
CA PHE A 34 31.15 11.13 2.43
C PHE A 34 32.11 11.19 3.61
N LEU A 35 31.60 11.04 4.85
CA LEU A 35 32.43 10.96 6.04
C LEU A 35 33.37 9.74 6.00
N CYS A 36 32.87 8.57 5.62
CA CYS A 36 33.68 7.36 5.47
C CYS A 36 34.80 7.55 4.42
N LEU A 37 34.47 8.10 3.24
CA LEU A 37 35.44 8.38 2.19
C LEU A 37 36.50 9.39 2.63
N PHE A 38 36.08 10.43 3.35
CA PHE A 38 36.99 11.44 3.92
C PHE A 38 37.97 10.80 4.91
N LEU A 39 37.50 9.97 5.84
CA LEU A 39 38.35 9.28 6.82
C LEU A 39 39.35 8.33 6.13
N MET A 40 38.91 7.60 5.10
CA MET A 40 39.79 6.75 4.30
C MET A 40 40.88 7.53 3.57
N PHE A 41 40.56 8.70 3.00
CA PHE A 41 41.55 9.58 2.37
C PHE A 41 42.60 10.06 3.37
N TYR A 42 42.20 10.45 4.59
CA TYR A 42 43.13 10.88 5.64
C TYR A 42 44.02 9.74 6.14
N TYR A 43 43.50 8.52 6.23
CA TYR A 43 44.30 7.34 6.52
C TYR A 43 45.43 7.17 5.48
N ILE A 44 45.13 7.26 4.18
CA ILE A 44 46.14 7.14 3.11
C ILE A 44 47.23 8.21 3.25
N LYS A 45 46.87 9.42 3.68
CA LYS A 45 47.81 10.54 3.82
C LYS A 45 48.71 10.43 5.07
N THR A 46 48.17 9.93 6.18
CA THR A 46 48.83 10.02 7.50
C THR A 46 49.32 8.67 8.03
N SER A 47 48.79 7.56 7.51
CA SER A 47 48.98 6.19 8.02
C SER A 47 48.53 5.98 9.47
N GLU A 48 47.73 6.90 10.03
CA GLU A 48 47.25 6.80 11.41
C GLU A 48 46.05 5.84 11.52
N ILE A 49 46.21 4.79 12.33
CA ILE A 49 45.23 3.70 12.47
C ILE A 49 43.86 4.19 13.00
N LEU A 50 43.84 5.30 13.74
CA LEU A 50 42.61 5.87 14.31
C LEU A 50 41.58 6.24 13.22
N TYR A 51 42.02 6.69 12.06
CA TYR A 51 41.12 7.02 10.95
C TYR A 51 40.41 5.78 10.40
N VAL A 52 41.07 4.62 10.38
CA VAL A 52 40.47 3.34 9.98
C VAL A 52 39.40 2.91 10.99
N VAL A 53 39.68 3.05 12.28
CA VAL A 53 38.70 2.74 13.34
C VAL A 53 37.45 3.61 13.20
N PHE A 54 37.60 4.92 12.99
CA PHE A 54 36.46 5.81 12.76
C PHE A 54 35.72 5.53 11.44
N ALA A 55 36.44 5.19 10.36
CA ALA A 55 35.82 4.80 9.10
C ALA A 55 34.96 3.54 9.27
N PHE A 56 35.46 2.55 10.01
CA PHE A 56 34.70 1.35 10.35
C PHE A 56 33.45 1.67 11.18
N LEU A 57 33.55 2.52 12.20
CA LEU A 57 32.39 2.96 12.99
C LEU A 57 31.36 3.71 12.13
N SER A 58 31.82 4.59 11.22
CA SER A 58 30.96 5.30 10.27
C SER A 58 30.22 4.32 9.34
N PHE A 59 30.91 3.28 8.86
CA PHE A 59 30.32 2.22 8.05
C PHE A 59 29.25 1.43 8.83
N VAL A 60 29.53 1.04 10.08
CA VAL A 60 28.52 0.40 10.95
C VAL A 60 27.31 1.31 11.13
N GLY A 61 27.54 2.61 11.37
CA GLY A 61 26.48 3.62 11.44
C GLY A 61 25.64 3.70 10.16
N PHE A 62 26.27 3.66 8.99
CA PHE A 62 25.58 3.62 7.69
C PHE A 62 24.66 2.40 7.56
N ILE A 63 25.10 1.21 7.99
CA ILE A 63 24.26 0.00 7.97
C ILE A 63 23.03 0.14 8.87
N ILE A 64 23.18 0.76 10.05
CA ILE A 64 22.06 1.05 10.94
C ILE A 64 21.07 2.03 10.28
N LEU A 65 21.58 3.11 9.67
CA LEU A 65 20.76 4.07 8.93
C LEU A 65 20.00 3.41 7.76
N MET A 66 20.62 2.45 7.06
CA MET A 66 19.96 1.68 6.00
C MET A 66 18.77 0.87 6.52
N ARG A 67 18.89 0.21 7.68
CA ARG A 67 17.76 -0.53 8.29
C ARG A 67 16.62 0.41 8.69
N ILE A 68 16.95 1.56 9.29
CA ILE A 68 15.95 2.57 9.67
C ILE A 68 15.24 3.12 8.42
N HIS A 69 16.00 3.41 7.36
CA HIS A 69 15.46 3.88 6.09
C HIS A 69 14.49 2.88 5.48
N SER A 70 14.85 1.59 5.43
CA SER A 70 13.98 0.53 4.90
C SER A 70 12.66 0.46 5.67
N LYS A 71 12.71 0.50 7.01
CA LYS A 71 11.51 0.54 7.86
C LYS A 71 10.63 1.77 7.58
N LEU A 72 11.25 2.96 7.46
CA LEU A 72 10.52 4.20 7.15
C LEU A 72 9.91 4.18 5.74
N SER A 73 10.60 3.57 4.76
CA SER A 73 10.09 3.38 3.41
C SER A 73 8.81 2.54 3.42
N PHE A 74 8.84 1.40 4.09
CA PHE A 74 7.67 0.52 4.22
C PHE A 74 6.50 1.22 4.91
N GLN A 75 6.76 1.93 6.02
CA GLN A 75 5.72 2.71 6.71
C GLN A 75 5.14 3.82 5.83
N LYS A 76 5.97 4.46 5.01
CA LYS A 76 5.55 5.50 4.07
C LYS A 76 4.63 4.90 3.01
N GLU A 77 5.01 3.78 2.39
CA GLU A 77 4.20 3.08 1.38
C GLU A 77 2.84 2.64 1.94
N LEU A 78 2.83 2.01 3.11
CA LEU A 78 1.59 1.59 3.77
C LEU A 78 0.66 2.78 4.06
N THR A 79 1.22 3.87 4.59
CA THR A 79 0.45 5.09 4.88
C THR A 79 -0.10 5.71 3.59
N THR A 80 0.68 5.72 2.52
CA THR A 80 0.25 6.20 1.20
C THR A 80 -0.88 5.34 0.62
N ALA A 81 -0.82 4.01 0.76
CA ALA A 81 -1.88 3.11 0.33
C ALA A 81 -3.19 3.39 1.09
N ILE A 82 -3.14 3.55 2.41
CA ILE A 82 -4.30 3.90 3.23
C ILE A 82 -4.89 5.26 2.81
N LEU A 83 -4.05 6.28 2.59
CA LEU A 83 -4.49 7.59 2.10
C LEU A 83 -5.20 7.48 0.75
N ARG A 84 -4.58 6.77 -0.20
CA ARG A 84 -5.14 6.56 -1.55
C ARG A 84 -6.50 5.88 -1.49
N MET A 85 -6.64 4.83 -0.69
CA MET A 85 -7.91 4.12 -0.52
C MET A 85 -9.01 5.05 0.05
N ASN A 86 -8.73 5.78 1.12
CA ASN A 86 -9.74 6.67 1.70
C ASN A 86 -10.11 7.80 0.74
N GLN A 87 -9.15 8.33 -0.03
CA GLN A 87 -9.41 9.33 -1.06
C GLN A 87 -10.27 8.76 -2.20
N ASN A 88 -9.98 7.53 -2.65
CA ASN A 88 -10.76 6.83 -3.65
C ASN A 88 -12.22 6.64 -3.18
N GLU A 89 -12.43 6.21 -1.93
CA GLU A 89 -13.77 6.06 -1.36
C GLU A 89 -14.52 7.40 -1.27
N ILE A 90 -13.85 8.50 -0.91
CA ILE A 90 -14.45 9.84 -0.91
C ILE A 90 -14.89 10.24 -2.32
N THR A 91 -14.00 10.10 -3.32
CA THR A 91 -14.28 10.42 -4.73
C THR A 91 -15.44 9.57 -5.28
N TYR A 92 -15.49 8.28 -4.92
CA TYR A 92 -16.59 7.39 -5.27
C TYR A 92 -17.92 7.83 -4.63
N LEU A 93 -17.94 8.09 -3.33
CA LEU A 93 -19.15 8.51 -2.61
C LEU A 93 -19.67 9.88 -3.06
N LYS A 94 -18.78 10.78 -3.53
CA LYS A 94 -19.17 12.06 -4.14
C LYS A 94 -19.66 11.94 -5.58
N ARG A 95 -19.62 10.73 -6.17
CA ARG A 95 -19.97 10.46 -7.57
C ARG A 95 -19.13 11.24 -8.58
N GLU A 96 -17.89 11.59 -8.21
CA GLU A 96 -16.95 12.29 -9.08
C GLU A 96 -16.34 11.32 -10.11
N LYS A 97 -16.01 10.10 -9.68
CA LYS A 97 -15.44 9.03 -10.50
C LYS A 97 -15.59 7.68 -9.77
N ILE A 98 -15.52 6.57 -10.51
CA ILE A 98 -15.30 5.22 -9.96
C ILE A 98 -13.80 4.89 -10.08
N PRO A 99 -12.99 5.00 -9.00
CA PRO A 99 -11.54 4.90 -9.07
C PRO A 99 -11.00 3.47 -8.95
N PHE A 100 -11.86 2.47 -9.15
CA PHE A 100 -11.54 1.05 -9.03
C PHE A 100 -11.38 0.41 -10.41
N GLU A 101 -10.63 -0.69 -10.46
CA GLU A 101 -10.48 -1.45 -11.70
C GLU A 101 -11.80 -2.07 -12.13
N ASN A 102 -12.01 -2.11 -13.45
CA ASN A 102 -13.29 -2.42 -14.06
C ASN A 102 -13.47 -3.91 -14.42
N GLY A 103 -12.43 -4.71 -14.26
CA GLY A 103 -12.47 -6.16 -14.46
C GLY A 103 -12.76 -6.58 -15.90
N ILE A 104 -12.54 -5.71 -16.89
CA ILE A 104 -12.80 -6.01 -18.31
C ILE A 104 -12.06 -7.27 -18.78
N GLU A 105 -10.93 -7.60 -18.14
CA GLU A 105 -10.17 -8.82 -18.41
C GLU A 105 -10.92 -10.13 -18.09
N PHE A 106 -12.00 -10.08 -17.32
CA PHE A 106 -12.84 -11.22 -16.95
C PHE A 106 -14.13 -11.32 -17.76
N ASN A 107 -14.34 -10.43 -18.72
CA ASN A 107 -15.58 -10.39 -19.50
C ASN A 107 -15.69 -11.61 -20.43
N ASP A 108 -16.85 -12.27 -20.41
CA ASP A 108 -17.19 -13.37 -21.32
C ASP A 108 -18.52 -13.07 -22.00
N PHE A 109 -18.45 -12.81 -23.31
CA PHE A 109 -19.61 -12.49 -24.14
C PHE A 109 -20.59 -13.65 -24.31
N HIS A 110 -20.18 -14.88 -23.99
CA HIS A 110 -21.06 -16.06 -24.02
C HIS A 110 -21.71 -16.35 -22.67
N HIS A 111 -21.38 -15.59 -21.62
CA HIS A 111 -21.96 -15.80 -20.31
C HIS A 111 -23.46 -15.48 -20.33
N PRO A 112 -24.33 -16.29 -19.68
CA PRO A 112 -25.79 -16.13 -19.78
C PRO A 112 -26.36 -14.76 -19.39
N TYR A 113 -25.60 -13.95 -18.65
CA TYR A 113 -26.05 -12.65 -18.17
C TYR A 113 -24.94 -11.60 -18.01
N ALA A 114 -23.66 -11.95 -18.18
CA ALA A 114 -22.59 -11.03 -17.76
C ALA A 114 -22.52 -9.78 -18.63
N TYR A 115 -22.77 -9.96 -19.93
CA TYR A 115 -22.84 -8.87 -20.89
C TYR A 115 -24.08 -8.00 -20.69
N ASP A 116 -25.27 -8.62 -20.61
CA ASP A 116 -26.55 -7.90 -20.48
C ASP A 116 -26.68 -7.11 -19.17
N LEU A 117 -26.04 -7.58 -18.08
CA LEU A 117 -26.05 -6.93 -16.78
C LEU A 117 -24.86 -5.99 -16.54
N ASP A 118 -24.04 -5.73 -17.57
CA ASP A 118 -22.83 -4.92 -17.47
C ASP A 118 -21.98 -5.32 -16.25
N VAL A 119 -21.67 -6.62 -16.12
CA VAL A 119 -20.94 -7.14 -14.96
C VAL A 119 -19.50 -6.60 -14.92
N PHE A 120 -18.87 -6.42 -16.07
CA PHE A 120 -17.50 -5.92 -16.21
C PHE A 120 -17.41 -4.74 -17.17
N GLY A 121 -16.31 -3.99 -17.11
CA GLY A 121 -16.08 -2.80 -17.94
C GLY A 121 -16.46 -1.50 -17.23
N ASP A 122 -16.36 -0.38 -17.95
CA ASP A 122 -16.55 0.94 -17.34
C ASP A 122 -17.99 1.12 -16.83
N HIS A 123 -18.12 1.67 -15.63
CA HIS A 123 -19.37 1.83 -14.89
C HIS A 123 -20.10 0.53 -14.49
N SER A 124 -19.47 -0.62 -14.70
CA SER A 124 -20.03 -1.95 -14.40
C SER A 124 -20.31 -2.22 -12.92
N LEU A 125 -21.06 -3.29 -12.66
CA LEU A 125 -21.26 -3.83 -11.32
C LEU A 125 -19.92 -4.13 -10.63
N PHE A 126 -19.01 -4.85 -11.31
CA PHE A 126 -17.69 -5.17 -10.77
C PHE A 126 -16.93 -3.91 -10.38
N GLN A 127 -16.86 -2.91 -11.25
CA GLN A 127 -16.15 -1.66 -10.96
C GLN A 127 -16.71 -0.95 -9.71
N ASN A 128 -18.03 -0.98 -9.53
CA ASN A 128 -18.69 -0.37 -8.37
C ASN A 128 -18.42 -1.09 -7.05
N ILE A 129 -18.22 -2.42 -7.10
CA ILE A 129 -18.06 -3.24 -5.89
C ILE A 129 -16.61 -3.59 -5.56
N ASN A 130 -15.69 -3.50 -6.51
CA ASN A 130 -14.32 -3.96 -6.39
C ASN A 130 -13.48 -3.13 -5.39
N ARG A 131 -13.05 -3.78 -4.31
CA ARG A 131 -12.03 -3.27 -3.34
C ARG A 131 -10.90 -4.29 -3.14
N THR A 132 -10.68 -5.15 -4.14
CA THR A 132 -9.59 -6.12 -4.10
C THR A 132 -8.27 -5.46 -4.52
N ALA A 133 -7.14 -5.99 -4.05
CA ALA A 133 -5.81 -5.46 -4.37
C ALA A 133 -4.89 -6.45 -5.10
N THR A 134 -5.19 -7.75 -5.05
CA THR A 134 -4.41 -8.81 -5.68
C THR A 134 -5.11 -9.34 -6.93
N PHE A 135 -4.35 -9.91 -7.86
CA PHE A 135 -4.93 -10.53 -9.05
C PHE A 135 -5.84 -11.71 -8.67
N ILE A 136 -5.40 -12.52 -7.71
CA ILE A 136 -6.20 -13.64 -7.19
C ILE A 136 -7.50 -13.12 -6.56
N GLY A 137 -7.45 -12.01 -5.82
CA GLY A 137 -8.63 -11.36 -5.23
C GLY A 137 -9.62 -10.91 -6.30
N LYS A 138 -9.14 -10.21 -7.34
CA LYS A 138 -9.96 -9.78 -8.49
C LYS A 138 -10.63 -10.96 -9.18
N LYS A 139 -9.86 -12.00 -9.49
CA LYS A 139 -10.36 -13.23 -10.13
C LYS A 139 -11.39 -13.94 -9.27
N THR A 140 -11.20 -13.94 -7.94
CA THR A 140 -12.16 -14.55 -6.99
C THR A 140 -13.48 -13.79 -7.01
N LEU A 141 -13.45 -12.46 -6.91
CA LEU A 141 -14.65 -11.62 -7.00
C LEU A 141 -15.36 -11.76 -8.35
N ALA A 142 -14.60 -11.75 -9.45
CA ALA A 142 -15.16 -11.95 -10.80
C ALA A 142 -15.88 -13.30 -10.93
N ASN A 143 -15.26 -14.39 -10.46
CA ASN A 143 -15.87 -15.71 -10.45
C ASN A 143 -17.13 -15.79 -9.58
N GLN A 144 -17.17 -15.06 -8.45
CA GLN A 144 -18.36 -14.98 -7.61
C GLN A 144 -19.52 -14.26 -8.31
N LEU A 145 -19.25 -13.27 -9.16
CA LEU A 145 -20.28 -12.60 -9.95
C LEU A 145 -20.78 -13.44 -11.13
N LEU A 146 -19.93 -14.32 -11.66
CA LEU A 146 -20.27 -15.20 -12.80
C LEU A 146 -20.94 -16.52 -12.39
N LYS A 147 -21.06 -16.82 -11.09
CA LYS A 147 -21.61 -18.10 -10.63
C LYS A 147 -22.70 -17.92 -9.58
N LEU A 148 -23.78 -18.68 -9.74
CA LEU A 148 -24.78 -18.82 -8.69
C LEU A 148 -24.23 -19.71 -7.57
N LEU A 149 -24.17 -19.16 -6.36
CA LEU A 149 -23.74 -19.89 -5.18
C LEU A 149 -24.92 -20.65 -4.55
N PRO A 150 -24.69 -21.80 -3.90
CA PRO A 150 -25.71 -22.46 -3.11
C PRO A 150 -26.08 -21.60 -1.89
N ASN A 151 -27.30 -21.77 -1.37
CA ASN A 151 -27.84 -20.97 -0.26
C ASN A 151 -26.94 -20.97 0.98
N GLU A 152 -26.34 -22.11 1.31
CA GLU A 152 -25.42 -22.24 2.45
C GLU A 152 -24.19 -21.34 2.30
N ALA A 153 -23.51 -21.37 1.15
CA ALA A 153 -22.36 -20.51 0.87
C ALA A 153 -22.73 -19.02 0.85
N ILE A 154 -23.97 -18.67 0.46
CA ILE A 154 -24.45 -17.28 0.54
C ILE A 154 -24.55 -16.83 1.99
N LEU A 155 -25.11 -17.67 2.87
CA LEU A 155 -25.24 -17.36 4.30
C LEU A 155 -23.86 -17.22 4.97
N GLU A 156 -22.93 -18.14 4.69
CA GLU A 156 -21.55 -18.06 5.19
C GLU A 156 -20.86 -16.74 4.77
N ASN A 157 -21.00 -16.35 3.50
CA ASN A 157 -20.45 -15.08 3.01
C ASN A 157 -21.08 -13.87 3.72
N GLN A 158 -22.39 -13.89 3.97
CA GLN A 158 -23.09 -12.82 4.70
C GLN A 158 -22.62 -12.71 6.15
N GLU A 159 -22.37 -13.83 6.83
CA GLU A 159 -21.80 -13.86 8.17
C GLU A 159 -20.38 -13.27 8.19
N ALA A 160 -19.53 -13.67 7.26
CA ALA A 160 -18.18 -13.11 7.12
C ALA A 160 -18.20 -11.59 6.86
N ILE A 161 -19.10 -11.11 5.99
CA ILE A 161 -19.30 -9.67 5.76
C ILE A 161 -19.76 -8.97 7.04
N ASN A 162 -20.70 -9.57 7.79
CA ASN A 162 -21.20 -9.02 9.04
C ASN A 162 -20.12 -8.92 10.13
N GLU A 163 -19.19 -9.88 10.18
CA GLU A 163 -18.06 -9.85 11.10
C GLU A 163 -17.09 -8.70 10.76
N LEU A 164 -16.83 -8.49 9.47
CA LEU A 164 -15.80 -7.55 9.00
C LEU A 164 -16.30 -6.11 8.84
N LYS A 165 -17.60 -5.88 8.67
CA LYS A 165 -18.14 -4.54 8.34
C LYS A 165 -17.75 -3.46 9.35
N THR A 166 -17.69 -3.80 10.63
CA THR A 166 -17.35 -2.88 11.73
C THR A 166 -15.85 -2.70 11.93
N LYS A 167 -15.01 -3.60 11.41
CA LYS A 167 -13.56 -3.63 11.59
C LYS A 167 -12.83 -2.81 10.52
N ILE A 168 -13.21 -1.54 10.34
CA ILE A 168 -12.68 -0.70 9.25
C ILE A 168 -11.15 -0.56 9.28
N ASP A 169 -10.55 -0.34 10.46
CA ASP A 169 -9.10 -0.18 10.58
C ASP A 169 -8.38 -1.45 10.13
N TRP A 170 -8.82 -2.60 10.63
CA TRP A 170 -8.28 -3.90 10.24
C TRP A 170 -8.40 -4.16 8.74
N ARG A 171 -9.58 -3.89 8.14
CA ARG A 171 -9.79 -4.07 6.69
C ARG A 171 -8.86 -3.17 5.88
N GLN A 172 -8.67 -1.93 6.33
CA GLN A 172 -7.82 -0.98 5.64
C GLN A 172 -6.33 -1.32 5.75
N ASP A 173 -5.87 -1.76 6.93
CA ASP A 173 -4.48 -2.20 7.13
C ASP A 173 -4.18 -3.45 6.31
N PHE A 174 -5.10 -4.43 6.30
CA PHE A 174 -4.97 -5.65 5.50
C PHE A 174 -4.94 -5.35 4.00
N LEU A 175 -5.86 -4.51 3.53
CA LEU A 175 -5.90 -4.12 2.11
C LEU A 175 -4.66 -3.32 1.72
N ALA A 176 -4.18 -2.41 2.57
CA ALA A 176 -2.99 -1.63 2.31
C ALA A 176 -1.73 -2.51 2.20
N LEU A 177 -1.61 -3.57 3.02
CA LEU A 177 -0.55 -4.58 2.87
C LEU A 177 -0.61 -5.27 1.51
N ALA A 178 -1.81 -5.67 1.08
CA ALA A 178 -2.02 -6.31 -0.21
C ALA A 178 -1.72 -5.37 -1.40
N MET A 179 -1.96 -4.06 -1.26
CA MET A 179 -1.67 -3.07 -2.31
C MET A 179 -0.17 -2.80 -2.50
N ILE A 180 0.64 -2.97 -1.46
CA ILE A 180 2.09 -2.72 -1.50
C ILE A 180 2.90 -4.00 -1.73
N SER A 181 2.30 -5.18 -1.57
CA SER A 181 2.89 -6.43 -2.03
C SER A 181 2.82 -6.49 -3.56
N ASN A 182 3.95 -6.73 -4.20
CA ASN A 182 3.96 -7.05 -5.62
C ASN A 182 3.36 -8.46 -5.82
N ASP A 183 2.22 -8.53 -6.49
CA ASP A 183 1.57 -9.75 -6.97
C ASP A 183 1.81 -9.89 -8.49
#